data_AF-B8ANX4-F1
#
_entry.id   AF-B8ANX4-F1
#
_cell.length_a   1.000
_cell.length_b   1.000
_cell.length_c   1.000
_cell.angle_alpha   90.00
_cell.angle_beta   90.00
_cell.angle_gamma   90.00
#
_symmetry.space_group_name_H-M   'P 1'
#
loop_
_entity.id
_entity.type
_entity.pdbx_description
1 polymer ?
#
loop_
_entity_poly.entity_id
_entity_poly.type
_entity_poly.pdbx_seq_one_letter_code
_entity_poly.pdbx_strand_id
1 'polypeptide(L)'
;MKFSSEDEGFAFYNQYAKEKGFSVRKDYSRRDRFSGLIFHRRFTCSREGFRKEVYMDYSGRTREPRALTHCGCNAHFEIKLDEIKGHWYVTRFVADHNHPLCKADEVAFLRSHRRITPAQQAKLVELRNLGLHQHQVMDVIERDHGGFEGAGFVTRDLYNFFVKMKKKRIDGGDADRVIKYMQAQAELDAKASQSVPFTSNDSTLIEKDAARVFTPKIFKKVKVE
;
A
#
# COMPACT_ATOMS: atom_id res chain seq x y z
N MET A 1 11.72 6.39 29.49
CA MET A 1 11.77 5.60 28.24
C MET A 1 12.36 6.46 27.13
N LYS A 2 13.23 5.88 26.29
CA LYS A 2 14.03 6.58 25.28
C LYS A 2 14.01 5.83 23.95
N PHE A 3 14.12 6.53 22.83
CA PHE A 3 14.11 5.98 21.47
C PHE A 3 15.17 6.67 20.61
N SER A 4 15.68 5.96 19.61
CA SER A 4 16.62 6.50 18.63
C SER A 4 15.94 7.39 17.57
N SER A 5 14.65 7.17 17.30
CA SER A 5 13.91 7.88 16.25
C SER A 5 12.44 8.12 16.61
N GLU A 6 11.79 9.05 15.90
CA GLU A 6 10.32 9.27 15.99
C GLU A 6 9.56 7.98 15.67
N ASP A 7 10.00 7.25 14.64
CA ASP A 7 9.31 6.06 14.16
C ASP A 7 9.44 4.88 15.12
N GLU A 8 10.55 4.77 15.86
CA GLU A 8 10.70 3.80 16.94
C GLU A 8 9.75 4.14 18.11
N GLY A 9 9.65 5.41 18.49
CA GLY A 9 8.69 5.85 19.50
C GLY A 9 7.23 5.60 19.07
N PHE A 10 6.92 5.81 17.79
CA PHE A 10 5.61 5.46 17.23
C PHE A 10 5.38 3.95 17.23
N ALA A 11 6.36 3.15 16.83
CA ALA A 11 6.26 1.69 16.81
C ALA A 11 6.01 1.13 18.21
N PHE A 12 6.72 1.65 19.22
CA PHE A 12 6.50 1.31 20.62
C PHE A 12 5.06 1.59 21.07
N TYR A 13 4.57 2.82 20.83
CA TYR A 13 3.21 3.16 21.25
C TYR A 13 2.13 2.41 20.44
N ASN A 14 2.38 2.14 19.17
CA ASN A 14 1.47 1.34 18.35
C ASN A 14 1.43 -0.11 18.81
N GLN A 15 2.54 -0.68 19.28
CA GLN A 15 2.57 -2.00 19.88
C GLN A 15 1.77 -2.04 21.20
N TYR A 16 1.99 -1.06 22.08
CA TYR A 16 1.16 -0.88 23.29
C TYR A 16 -0.33 -0.79 22.94
N ALA A 17 -0.68 -0.01 21.92
CA ALA A 17 -2.05 0.13 21.47
C ALA A 17 -2.62 -1.16 20.87
N LYS A 18 -1.79 -1.99 20.24
CA LYS A 18 -2.16 -3.31 19.74
C LYS A 18 -2.55 -4.22 20.90
N GLU A 19 -1.73 -4.28 21.94
CA GLU A 19 -1.98 -5.09 23.14
C GLU A 19 -3.20 -4.60 23.93
N LYS A 20 -3.44 -3.29 23.97
CA LYS A 20 -4.61 -2.71 24.64
C LYS A 20 -5.88 -2.71 23.79
N GLY A 21 -5.77 -2.91 22.47
CA GLY A 21 -6.93 -2.96 21.58
C GLY A 21 -7.47 -1.59 21.14
N PHE A 22 -6.59 -0.63 20.85
CA PHE A 22 -6.99 0.62 20.18
C PHE A 22 -6.09 0.96 18.99
N SER A 23 -6.58 1.87 18.16
CA SER A 23 -5.84 2.35 17.01
C SER A 23 -5.19 3.70 17.29
N VAL A 24 -3.95 3.89 16.82
CA VAL A 24 -3.15 5.11 17.00
C VAL A 24 -3.21 6.01 15.77
N ARG A 25 -3.24 7.33 15.99
CA ARG A 25 -3.05 8.36 14.98
C ARG A 25 -1.84 9.22 15.33
N LYS A 26 -1.04 9.59 14.32
CA LYS A 26 -0.05 10.67 14.47
C LYS A 26 -0.83 11.99 14.44
N ASP A 27 -0.79 12.73 15.54
CA ASP A 27 -1.46 14.02 15.66
C ASP A 27 -0.50 15.14 15.23
N TYR A 28 -0.33 16.20 16.01
CA TYR A 28 0.58 17.27 15.63
C TYR A 28 2.06 16.91 15.87
N SER A 29 2.92 17.53 15.07
CA SER A 29 4.37 17.63 15.29
C SER A 29 4.74 19.09 15.46
N ARG A 30 5.70 19.40 16.32
CA ARG A 30 6.37 20.71 16.31
C ARG A 30 7.74 20.55 15.67
N ARG A 31 8.08 21.52 14.82
CA ARG A 31 9.35 21.59 14.13
C ARG A 31 10.11 22.81 14.61
N ASP A 32 11.42 22.67 14.71
CA ASP A 32 12.28 23.81 14.93
C ASP A 32 12.22 24.73 13.71
N ARG A 33 12.25 26.04 13.97
CA ARG A 33 12.06 27.06 12.93
C ARG A 33 13.26 27.19 12.02
N PHE A 34 14.46 26.91 12.52
CA PHE A 34 15.70 27.11 11.77
C PHE A 34 16.12 25.82 11.03
N SER A 35 16.20 24.71 11.75
CA SER A 35 16.61 23.41 11.19
C SER A 35 15.48 22.68 10.44
N GLY A 36 14.21 23.03 10.71
CA GLY A 36 13.05 22.32 10.17
C GLY A 36 12.84 20.91 10.75
N LEU A 37 13.70 20.47 11.67
CA LEU A 37 13.65 19.15 12.30
C LEU A 37 12.47 19.05 13.27
N ILE A 38 11.81 17.89 13.30
CA ILE A 38 10.76 17.63 14.27
C ILE A 38 11.42 17.37 15.62
N PHE A 39 11.07 18.16 16.65
CA PHE A 39 11.58 17.98 18.01
C PHE A 39 10.49 17.53 19.00
N HIS A 40 9.22 17.58 18.62
CA HIS A 40 8.11 17.13 19.46
C HIS A 40 7.03 16.46 18.62
N ARG A 41 6.55 15.31 19.08
CA ARG A 41 5.51 14.53 18.42
C ARG A 41 4.47 14.04 19.42
N ARG A 42 3.20 14.19 19.05
CA ARG A 42 2.06 13.65 19.79
C ARG A 42 1.38 12.54 19.00
N PHE A 43 1.10 11.43 19.66
CA PHE A 43 0.36 10.29 19.15
C PHE A 43 -0.88 10.07 20.00
N THR A 44 -2.01 9.79 19.36
CA THR A 44 -3.31 9.86 20.04
C THR A 44 -4.19 8.68 19.64
N CYS A 45 -5.19 8.38 20.45
CA CYS A 45 -6.21 7.41 20.07
C CYS A 45 -6.92 7.86 18.78
N SER A 46 -7.29 6.92 17.92
CA SER A 46 -8.09 7.16 16.72
C SER A 46 -9.45 7.81 16.99
N ARG A 47 -9.97 7.70 18.21
CA ARG A 47 -11.21 8.33 18.67
C ARG A 47 -10.99 9.66 19.43
N GLU A 48 -9.78 10.22 19.37
CA GLU A 48 -9.43 11.47 20.04
C GLU A 48 -10.24 12.67 19.51
N GLY A 49 -10.64 13.53 20.44
CA GLY A 49 -11.23 14.83 20.14
C GLY A 49 -12.61 14.74 19.52
N PHE A 50 -13.03 15.82 18.86
CA PHE A 50 -14.31 15.89 18.18
C PHE A 50 -14.10 16.37 16.75
N ARG A 51 -14.98 15.96 15.84
CA ARG A 51 -14.95 16.44 14.46
C ARG A 51 -15.33 17.92 14.45
N LYS A 52 -14.54 18.75 13.78
CA LYS A 52 -14.82 20.19 13.67
C LYS A 52 -16.16 20.43 12.98
N GLU A 53 -16.89 21.45 13.41
CA GLU A 53 -18.21 21.84 12.91
C GLU A 53 -18.23 22.13 11.40
N VAL A 54 -17.14 22.68 10.85
CA VAL A 54 -16.96 22.90 9.40
C VAL A 54 -17.10 21.60 8.59
N TYR A 55 -16.84 20.45 9.22
CA TYR A 55 -17.01 19.14 8.57
C TYR A 55 -18.36 18.48 8.88
N MET A 56 -19.20 19.11 9.69
CA MET A 56 -20.58 18.68 9.98
C MET A 56 -21.59 19.33 9.04
N ASP A 57 -21.24 20.45 8.42
CA ASP A 57 -22.06 21.05 7.37
C ASP A 57 -21.96 20.23 6.07
N TYR A 58 -23.11 19.69 5.68
CA TYR A 58 -23.28 18.87 4.48
C TYR A 58 -23.96 19.63 3.34
N SER A 59 -24.29 20.91 3.54
CA SER A 59 -24.77 21.77 2.47
C SER A 59 -23.78 21.77 1.30
N GLY A 60 -24.27 21.55 0.09
CA GLY A 60 -23.46 21.57 -1.13
C GLY A 60 -22.49 20.39 -1.34
N ARG A 61 -22.53 19.32 -0.53
CA ARG A 61 -21.69 18.13 -0.74
C ARG A 61 -22.39 17.07 -1.58
N THR A 62 -21.71 16.57 -2.61
CA THR A 62 -22.18 15.47 -3.47
C THR A 62 -21.93 14.08 -2.90
N ARG A 63 -21.14 13.96 -1.82
CA ARG A 63 -20.80 12.68 -1.20
C ARG A 63 -21.37 12.60 0.20
N GLU A 64 -21.85 11.40 0.54
CA GLU A 64 -22.33 11.10 1.89
C GLU A 64 -21.28 11.42 2.97
N PRO A 65 -21.75 11.87 4.14
CA PRO A 65 -20.87 12.18 5.24
C PRO A 65 -20.24 10.91 5.82
N ARG A 66 -18.94 10.98 6.11
CA ARG A 66 -18.26 9.92 6.85
C ARG A 66 -18.84 9.80 8.25
N ALA A 67 -18.94 8.57 8.77
CA ALA A 67 -19.36 8.29 10.14
C ALA A 67 -18.52 9.07 11.18
N LEU A 68 -19.15 9.44 12.29
CA LEU A 68 -18.49 10.06 13.42
C LEU A 68 -17.74 9.00 14.23
N THR A 69 -16.42 9.01 14.13
CA THR A 69 -15.55 8.05 14.83
C THR A 69 -14.87 8.64 16.05
N HIS A 70 -14.93 9.95 16.26
CA HIS A 70 -14.28 10.62 17.38
C HIS A 70 -15.27 10.82 18.53
N CYS A 71 -14.85 10.49 19.76
CA CYS A 71 -15.70 10.53 20.97
C CYS A 71 -15.07 11.36 22.10
N GLY A 72 -14.12 12.24 21.79
CA GLY A 72 -13.44 13.07 22.78
C GLY A 72 -12.40 12.31 23.60
N CYS A 73 -11.90 11.16 23.12
CA CYS A 73 -10.88 10.41 23.85
C CYS A 73 -9.64 11.29 24.11
N ASN A 74 -9.05 11.20 25.29
CA ASN A 74 -7.85 11.96 25.66
C ASN A 74 -6.61 11.07 25.82
N ALA A 75 -6.69 9.78 25.46
CA ALA A 75 -5.53 8.90 25.48
C ALA A 75 -4.47 9.36 24.46
N HIS A 76 -3.27 9.68 24.95
CA HIS A 76 -2.17 10.18 24.13
C HIS A 76 -0.80 9.86 24.70
N PHE A 77 0.19 9.89 23.81
CA PHE A 77 1.60 9.65 24.06
C PHE A 77 2.42 10.72 23.35
N GLU A 78 3.23 11.45 24.11
CA GLU A 78 4.05 12.56 23.62
C GLU A 78 5.54 12.25 23.80
N ILE A 79 6.31 12.50 22.75
CA ILE A 79 7.75 12.36 22.74
C ILE A 79 8.43 13.66 22.31
N LYS A 80 9.60 13.93 22.89
CA LYS A 80 10.49 15.04 22.49
C LYS A 80 11.87 14.54 22.14
N LEU A 81 12.53 15.22 21.21
CA LEU A 81 13.94 15.06 20.91
C LEU A 81 14.76 15.82 21.96
N ASP A 82 15.70 15.12 22.61
CA ASP A 82 16.80 15.75 23.32
C ASP A 82 17.90 16.07 22.30
N GLU A 83 18.01 17.34 21.91
CA GLU A 83 18.94 17.80 20.87
C GLU A 83 20.40 17.59 21.28
N ILE A 84 20.71 17.62 22.57
CA ILE A 84 22.09 17.47 23.08
C ILE A 84 22.51 16.00 22.98
N LYS A 85 21.61 15.10 23.35
CA LYS A 85 21.90 13.66 23.44
C LYS A 85 21.43 12.87 22.21
N GLY A 86 20.76 13.52 21.26
CA GLY A 86 20.31 12.94 20.00
C GLY A 86 19.25 11.85 20.11
N HIS A 87 18.55 11.72 21.25
CA HIS A 87 17.52 10.68 21.44
C HIS A 87 16.16 11.27 21.79
N TRP A 88 15.12 10.54 21.43
CA TRP A 88 13.75 10.86 21.79
C TRP A 88 13.44 10.32 23.18
N TYR A 89 12.66 11.05 23.96
CA TYR A 89 12.17 10.62 25.27
C TYR A 89 10.69 10.94 25.45
N VAL A 90 10.04 10.16 26.30
CA VAL A 90 8.61 10.34 26.61
C VAL A 90 8.43 11.52 27.56
N THR A 91 7.58 12.48 27.19
CA THR A 91 7.23 13.63 28.04
C THR A 91 5.91 13.46 28.75
N ARG A 92 4.91 12.89 28.07
CA ARG A 92 3.57 12.73 28.62
C ARG A 92 2.94 11.45 28.10
N PHE A 93 2.24 10.76 28.99
CA PHE A 93 1.48 9.57 28.66
C PHE A 93 0.17 9.58 29.45
N VAL A 94 -0.94 9.45 28.75
CA VAL A 94 -2.28 9.32 29.32
C VAL A 94 -2.88 8.03 28.78
N ALA A 95 -3.09 7.07 29.66
CA ALA A 95 -3.58 5.73 29.33
C ALA A 95 -5.11 5.62 29.33
N ASP A 96 -5.82 6.57 29.97
CA ASP A 96 -7.25 6.45 30.19
C ASP A 96 -8.06 6.69 28.92
N HIS A 97 -9.01 5.79 28.67
CA HIS A 97 -9.94 5.85 27.55
C HIS A 97 -11.37 6.07 28.05
N ASN A 98 -12.14 6.86 27.31
CA ASN A 98 -13.55 7.13 27.57
C ASN A 98 -14.50 6.27 26.70
N HIS A 99 -13.98 5.22 26.09
CA HIS A 99 -14.71 4.32 25.20
C HIS A 99 -14.20 2.89 25.37
N PRO A 100 -15.02 1.87 25.06
CA PRO A 100 -14.57 0.48 25.09
C PRO A 100 -13.43 0.27 24.09
N LEU A 101 -12.49 -0.58 24.48
CA LEU A 101 -11.39 -1.05 23.64
C LEU A 101 -11.82 -2.30 22.87
N CYS A 102 -11.19 -2.56 21.73
CA CYS A 102 -11.45 -3.74 20.92
C CYS A 102 -10.93 -5.01 21.62
N LYS A 103 -11.62 -6.13 21.37
CA LYS A 103 -11.14 -7.46 21.77
C LYS A 103 -9.90 -7.84 20.97
N ALA A 104 -9.11 -8.78 21.48
CA ALA A 104 -7.88 -9.27 20.84
C ALA A 104 -8.10 -9.64 19.35
N ASP A 105 -9.17 -10.39 19.08
CA ASP A 105 -9.56 -10.87 17.74
C ASP A 105 -9.89 -9.72 16.77
N GLU A 106 -10.36 -8.58 17.30
CA GLU A 106 -10.72 -7.41 16.49
C GLU A 106 -9.53 -6.48 16.21
N VAL A 107 -8.43 -6.61 16.97
CA VAL A 107 -7.28 -5.70 16.90
C VAL A 107 -6.64 -5.70 15.52
N ALA A 108 -6.57 -6.86 14.86
CA ALA A 108 -5.98 -6.99 13.52
C ALA A 108 -6.69 -6.09 12.48
N PHE A 109 -7.96 -5.75 12.69
CA PHE A 109 -8.76 -4.94 11.79
C PHE A 109 -8.66 -3.43 12.05
N LEU A 110 -8.02 -3.03 13.15
CA LEU A 110 -7.81 -1.63 13.48
C LEU A 110 -6.83 -0.96 12.51
N ARG A 111 -7.13 0.27 12.12
CA ARG A 111 -6.42 0.98 11.03
C ARG A 111 -4.91 1.08 11.21
N SER A 112 -4.43 1.34 12.43
CA SER A 112 -2.99 1.50 12.70
C SER A 112 -2.22 0.17 12.70
N HIS A 113 -2.94 -0.95 12.83
CA HIS A 113 -2.37 -2.29 12.85
C HIS A 113 -2.43 -2.97 11.49
N ARG A 114 -3.26 -2.44 10.57
CA ARG A 114 -3.32 -2.86 9.17
C ARG A 114 -2.19 -2.25 8.36
N ARG A 115 -1.18 -3.04 8.02
CA ARG A 115 -0.04 -2.61 7.19
C ARG A 115 0.39 -3.72 6.24
N ILE A 116 0.43 -3.40 4.95
CA ILE A 116 1.03 -4.27 3.94
C ILE A 116 2.54 -4.09 3.99
N THR A 117 3.25 -5.11 4.47
CA THR A 117 4.71 -5.09 4.57
C THR A 117 5.37 -5.04 3.18
N PRO A 118 6.62 -4.56 3.05
CA PRO A 118 7.32 -4.56 1.76
C PRO A 118 7.41 -5.95 1.10
N ALA A 119 7.63 -6.99 1.91
CA ALA A 119 7.63 -8.38 1.44
C ALA A 119 6.25 -8.80 0.88
N GLN A 120 5.17 -8.48 1.60
CA GLN A 120 3.81 -8.70 1.11
C GLN A 120 3.54 -7.90 -0.17
N GLN A 121 3.97 -6.63 -0.26
CA GLN A 121 3.79 -5.83 -1.47
C GLN A 121 4.43 -6.47 -2.71
N ALA A 122 5.64 -7.03 -2.58
CA ALA A 122 6.29 -7.73 -3.68
C ALA A 122 5.46 -8.94 -4.14
N LYS A 123 5.01 -9.76 -3.20
CA LYS A 123 4.15 -10.92 -3.48
C LYS A 123 2.82 -10.54 -4.13
N LEU A 124 2.18 -9.46 -3.67
CA LEU A 124 0.94 -8.96 -4.25
C LEU A 124 1.12 -8.54 -5.71
N VAL A 125 2.24 -7.89 -6.03
CA VAL A 125 2.57 -7.50 -7.41
C VAL A 125 2.85 -8.72 -8.28
N GLU A 126 3.57 -9.70 -7.77
CA GLU A 126 3.84 -10.96 -8.46
C GLU A 126 2.54 -11.70 -8.80
N LEU A 127 1.68 -11.93 -7.82
CA LEU A 127 0.38 -12.59 -8.01
C LEU A 127 -0.48 -11.84 -9.03
N ARG A 128 -0.42 -10.50 -9.03
CA ARG A 128 -1.12 -9.70 -10.03
C ARG A 128 -0.53 -9.84 -11.43
N ASN A 129 0.79 -9.95 -11.55
CA ASN A 129 1.47 -10.15 -12.83
C ASN A 129 1.20 -11.55 -13.41
N LEU A 130 0.95 -12.55 -12.56
CA LEU A 130 0.47 -13.88 -12.97
C LEU A 130 -0.98 -13.88 -13.47
N GLY A 131 -1.65 -12.72 -13.49
CA GLY A 131 -3.00 -12.57 -14.01
C GLY A 131 -4.11 -12.73 -12.98
N LEU A 132 -3.80 -12.92 -11.69
CA LEU A 132 -4.82 -13.06 -10.66
C LEU A 132 -5.56 -11.74 -10.42
N HIS A 133 -6.88 -11.84 -10.31
CA HIS A 133 -7.73 -10.73 -9.89
C HIS A 133 -7.53 -10.42 -8.41
N GLN A 134 -7.79 -9.17 -8.00
CA GLN A 134 -7.54 -8.74 -6.62
C GLN A 134 -8.21 -9.60 -5.55
N HIS A 135 -9.42 -10.11 -5.81
CA HIS A 135 -10.10 -11.00 -4.87
C HIS A 135 -9.34 -12.33 -4.71
N GLN A 136 -8.90 -12.94 -5.82
CA GLN A 136 -8.09 -14.16 -5.81
C GLN A 136 -6.74 -13.95 -5.12
N VAL A 137 -6.15 -12.78 -5.30
CA VAL A 137 -4.91 -12.40 -4.60
C VAL A 137 -5.13 -12.36 -3.10
N MET A 138 -6.26 -11.82 -2.62
CA MET A 138 -6.59 -11.90 -1.18
C MET A 138 -6.75 -13.33 -0.71
N ASP A 139 -7.48 -14.17 -1.45
CA ASP A 139 -7.70 -15.56 -1.07
C ASP A 139 -6.37 -16.32 -0.88
N VAL A 140 -5.39 -16.08 -1.76
CA VAL A 140 -4.04 -16.66 -1.64
C VAL A 140 -3.34 -16.15 -0.38
N ILE A 141 -3.34 -14.83 -0.15
CA ILE A 141 -2.69 -14.24 1.02
C ILE A 141 -3.31 -14.72 2.33
N GLU A 142 -4.63 -14.82 2.39
CA GLU A 142 -5.36 -15.31 3.57
C GLU A 142 -5.00 -16.77 3.85
N ARG A 143 -4.95 -17.64 2.84
CA ARG A 143 -4.51 -19.03 3.03
C ARG A 143 -3.07 -19.12 3.52
N ASP A 144 -2.18 -18.31 2.98
CA ASP A 144 -0.75 -18.34 3.34
C ASP A 144 -0.48 -17.87 4.78
N HIS A 145 -1.36 -17.02 5.35
CA HIS A 145 -1.16 -16.42 6.66
C HIS A 145 -2.17 -16.91 7.71
N GLY A 146 -2.98 -17.93 7.42
CA GLY A 146 -3.92 -18.51 8.39
C GLY A 146 -5.17 -17.65 8.62
N GLY A 147 -5.62 -16.89 7.63
CA GLY A 147 -6.84 -16.09 7.64
C GLY A 147 -6.61 -14.58 7.69
N PHE A 148 -7.70 -13.83 7.87
CA PHE A 148 -7.70 -12.36 7.84
C PHE A 148 -6.82 -11.74 8.94
N GLU A 149 -6.82 -12.32 10.14
CA GLU A 149 -6.05 -11.81 11.28
C GLU A 149 -4.54 -11.93 11.02
N GLY A 150 -4.10 -13.05 10.43
CA GLY A 150 -2.69 -13.28 10.12
C GLY A 150 -2.19 -12.54 8.89
N ALA A 151 -3.06 -12.22 7.93
CA ALA A 151 -2.70 -11.44 6.75
C ALA A 151 -2.21 -10.02 7.10
N GLY A 152 -2.75 -9.43 8.18
CA GLY A 152 -2.35 -8.11 8.68
C GLY A 152 -2.87 -6.92 7.87
N PHE A 153 -3.81 -7.14 6.95
CA PHE A 153 -4.54 -6.09 6.24
C PHE A 153 -5.86 -6.65 5.67
N VAL A 154 -6.80 -5.77 5.30
CA VAL A 154 -8.09 -6.21 4.73
C VAL A 154 -8.12 -6.08 3.22
N THR A 155 -9.09 -6.73 2.56
CA THR A 155 -9.34 -6.64 1.11
C THR A 155 -9.33 -5.19 0.61
N ARG A 156 -9.96 -4.27 1.34
CA ARG A 156 -9.97 -2.85 0.94
C ARG A 156 -8.58 -2.23 0.89
N ASP A 157 -7.66 -2.64 1.76
CA ASP A 157 -6.27 -2.15 1.74
C ASP A 157 -5.52 -2.65 0.50
N LEU A 158 -5.77 -3.90 0.08
CA LEU A 158 -5.24 -4.44 -1.18
C LEU A 158 -5.72 -3.63 -2.39
N TYR A 159 -7.02 -3.35 -2.46
CA TYR A 159 -7.58 -2.58 -3.55
C TYR A 159 -6.98 -1.18 -3.59
N ASN A 160 -6.87 -0.52 -2.43
CA ASN A 160 -6.22 0.79 -2.31
C ASN A 160 -4.74 0.73 -2.74
N PHE A 161 -4.01 -0.33 -2.42
CA PHE A 161 -2.63 -0.54 -2.84
C PHE A 161 -2.49 -0.58 -4.36
N PHE A 162 -3.30 -1.39 -5.05
CA PHE A 162 -3.25 -1.45 -6.52
C PHE A 162 -3.71 -0.16 -7.19
N VAL A 163 -4.71 0.52 -6.64
CA VAL A 163 -5.13 1.84 -7.15
C VAL A 163 -3.97 2.84 -7.05
N LYS A 164 -3.29 2.89 -5.90
CA LYS A 164 -2.12 3.76 -5.69
C LYS A 164 -0.97 3.41 -6.65
N MET A 165 -0.71 2.13 -6.85
CA MET A 165 0.31 1.65 -7.79
C MET A 165 -0.01 2.06 -9.24
N LYS A 166 -1.26 1.87 -9.68
CA LYS A 166 -1.71 2.31 -11.01
C LYS A 166 -1.57 3.82 -11.17
N LYS A 167 -1.98 4.59 -10.17
CA LYS A 167 -1.88 6.07 -10.19
C LYS A 167 -0.44 6.54 -10.31
N LYS A 168 0.51 5.96 -9.54
CA LYS A 168 1.94 6.28 -9.66
C LYS A 168 2.49 6.06 -11.07
N ARG A 169 1.96 5.08 -11.80
CA ARG A 169 2.36 4.82 -13.19
C ARG A 169 1.76 5.85 -14.17
N ILE A 170 0.77 6.64 -13.78
CA ILE A 170 0.07 7.65 -14.62
C ILE A 170 0.49 9.09 -14.21
N ASP A 171 1.23 9.26 -13.11
CA ASP A 171 1.58 10.58 -12.53
C ASP A 171 2.36 11.51 -13.49
N GLY A 172 2.93 10.99 -14.58
CA GLY A 172 3.58 11.77 -15.64
C GLY A 172 2.65 12.25 -16.77
N GLY A 173 1.33 12.12 -16.63
CA GLY A 173 0.34 12.47 -17.65
C GLY A 173 -0.22 11.24 -18.38
N ASP A 174 -1.54 11.13 -18.43
CA ASP A 174 -2.23 9.98 -19.05
C ASP A 174 -1.98 9.95 -20.57
N ALA A 175 -2.05 11.10 -21.22
CA ALA A 175 -1.79 11.25 -22.66
C ALA A 175 -0.35 10.87 -23.03
N ASP A 176 0.66 11.40 -22.32
CA ASP A 176 2.07 11.11 -22.59
C ASP A 176 2.40 9.63 -22.42
N ARG A 177 1.75 8.97 -21.46
CA ARG A 177 1.93 7.54 -21.26
C ARG A 177 1.28 6.72 -22.36
N VAL A 178 0.08 7.09 -22.82
CA VAL A 178 -0.56 6.46 -23.98
C VAL A 178 0.30 6.66 -25.23
N ILE A 179 0.82 7.86 -25.47
CA ILE A 179 1.71 8.15 -26.60
C ILE A 179 2.96 7.27 -26.55
N LYS A 180 3.65 7.19 -25.41
CA LYS A 180 4.83 6.32 -25.24
C LYS A 180 4.51 4.84 -25.46
N TYR A 181 3.35 4.38 -24.98
CA TYR A 181 2.89 3.01 -25.22
C TYR A 181 2.65 2.75 -26.71
N MET A 182 1.96 3.66 -27.40
CA MET A 182 1.70 3.54 -28.85
C MET A 182 2.99 3.61 -29.67
N GLN A 183 3.95 4.46 -29.30
CA GLN A 183 5.28 4.51 -29.94
C GLN A 183 6.03 3.18 -29.77
N ALA A 184 6.06 2.62 -28.55
CA ALA A 184 6.68 1.32 -28.31
C ALA A 184 6.01 0.19 -29.10
N GLN A 185 4.67 0.23 -29.22
CA GLN A 185 3.93 -0.73 -30.04
C GLN A 185 4.27 -0.56 -31.52
N ALA A 186 4.33 0.67 -32.04
CA ALA A 186 4.70 0.95 -33.42
C ALA A 186 6.12 0.46 -33.75
N GLU A 187 7.07 0.57 -32.82
CA GLU A 187 8.42 0.00 -32.99
C GLU A 187 8.40 -1.53 -33.05
N LEU A 188 7.59 -2.19 -32.22
CA LEU A 188 7.43 -3.65 -32.23
C LEU A 188 6.78 -4.10 -33.55
N ASP A 189 5.75 -3.39 -34.01
CA ASP A 189 5.05 -3.68 -35.26
C ASP A 189 5.97 -3.43 -36.46
N ALA A 190 6.79 -2.37 -36.44
CA ALA A 190 7.79 -2.12 -37.47
C ALA A 190 8.85 -3.24 -37.53
N LYS A 191 9.35 -3.69 -36.38
CA LYS A 191 10.25 -4.86 -36.30
C LYS A 191 9.58 -6.13 -36.82
N ALA A 192 8.29 -6.33 -36.52
CA ALA A 192 7.52 -7.45 -37.04
C ALA A 192 7.35 -7.36 -38.58
N SER A 193 7.09 -6.16 -39.13
CA SER A 193 6.96 -5.95 -40.58
C SER A 193 8.26 -6.14 -41.36
N GLN A 194 9.42 -5.88 -40.71
CA GLN A 194 10.74 -6.11 -41.28
C GLN A 194 11.21 -7.56 -41.07
N SER A 195 10.51 -8.33 -40.24
CA SER A 195 10.81 -9.75 -40.06
C SER A 195 10.32 -10.52 -41.29
N VAL A 196 11.17 -11.41 -41.81
CA VAL A 196 10.77 -12.30 -42.90
C VAL A 196 9.72 -13.26 -42.33
N PRO A 197 8.50 -13.29 -42.88
CA PRO A 197 7.48 -14.24 -42.45
C PRO A 197 8.04 -15.66 -42.54
N PHE A 198 8.01 -16.41 -41.44
CA PHE A 198 8.49 -17.80 -41.43
C PHE A 198 7.65 -18.70 -42.35
N THR A 199 6.42 -18.28 -42.68
CA THR A 199 5.53 -18.95 -43.64
C THR A 199 4.97 -17.94 -44.63
N SER A 200 4.64 -18.40 -45.84
CA SER A 200 3.89 -17.62 -46.83
C SER A 200 2.51 -17.24 -46.26
N ASN A 201 1.93 -16.11 -46.71
CA ASN A 201 0.58 -15.69 -46.30
C ASN A 201 -0.48 -16.74 -46.63
N ASP A 202 -0.26 -17.54 -47.68
CA ASP A 202 -1.15 -18.59 -48.17
C ASP A 202 -0.95 -19.95 -47.47
N SER A 203 -0.08 -20.00 -46.47
CA SER A 203 0.15 -21.22 -45.70
C SER A 203 -1.10 -21.68 -44.95
N THR A 204 -1.24 -22.99 -44.85
CA THR A 204 -2.34 -23.64 -44.14
C THR A 204 -2.27 -23.35 -42.63
N LEU A 205 -3.41 -23.46 -41.94
CA LEU A 205 -3.48 -23.23 -40.49
C LEU A 205 -2.49 -24.13 -39.71
N ILE A 206 -2.25 -25.35 -40.20
CA ILE A 206 -1.30 -26.30 -39.61
C ILE A 206 0.15 -25.81 -39.75
N GLU A 207 0.52 -25.28 -40.92
CA GLU A 207 1.85 -24.71 -41.17
C GLU A 207 2.10 -23.44 -40.35
N LYS A 208 1.07 -22.60 -40.19
CA LYS A 208 1.11 -21.40 -39.32
C LYS A 208 1.27 -21.77 -37.85
N ASP A 209 0.62 -22.85 -37.39
CA ASP A 209 0.74 -23.32 -36.02
C ASP A 209 2.09 -24.01 -35.76
N ALA A 210 2.57 -24.82 -36.71
CA ALA A 210 3.90 -25.42 -36.68
C ALA A 210 5.02 -24.36 -36.65
N ALA A 211 4.88 -23.27 -37.41
CA ALA A 211 5.79 -22.13 -37.38
C ALA A 211 5.84 -21.40 -36.02
N ARG A 212 4.73 -21.41 -35.29
CA ARG A 212 4.61 -20.78 -33.96
C ARG A 212 5.20 -21.65 -32.86
N VAL A 213 5.11 -22.98 -33.03
CA VAL A 213 5.59 -23.98 -32.07
C VAL A 213 7.08 -24.31 -32.28
N PHE A 214 7.55 -24.41 -33.52
CA PHE A 214 8.92 -24.80 -33.85
C PHE A 214 9.79 -23.57 -34.15
N THR A 215 10.54 -23.12 -33.16
CA THR A 215 11.51 -22.02 -33.34
C THR A 215 12.66 -22.38 -34.30
N PRO A 216 13.29 -21.39 -34.97
CA PRO A 216 14.44 -21.61 -35.88
C PRO A 216 15.63 -22.37 -35.26
N LYS A 217 15.72 -22.41 -33.93
CA LYS A 217 16.74 -23.18 -33.19
C LYS A 217 16.60 -24.70 -33.36
N ILE A 218 15.39 -25.20 -33.60
CA ILE A 218 15.15 -26.64 -33.78
C ILE A 218 15.67 -27.10 -35.15
N PHE A 219 15.47 -26.30 -36.20
CA PHE A 219 15.91 -26.65 -37.56
C PHE A 219 17.40 -26.45 -37.82
N LYS A 220 18.11 -25.65 -37.01
CA LYS A 220 19.59 -25.57 -37.07
C LYS A 220 20.28 -26.90 -36.72
N LYS A 221 19.59 -27.82 -36.03
CA LYS A 221 20.09 -29.17 -35.72
C LYS A 221 19.78 -30.22 -36.80
N VAL A 222 18.92 -29.91 -37.78
CA VAL A 222 18.47 -30.87 -38.80
C VAL A 222 19.18 -30.65 -40.15
N LYS A 223 19.93 -29.55 -40.31
CA LYS A 223 20.74 -29.25 -41.51
C LYS A 223 22.21 -29.68 -41.39
N VAL A 224 22.56 -30.44 -40.37
CA VAL A 224 23.89 -31.05 -40.23
C VAL A 224 23.70 -32.55 -40.22
N GLU A 225 23.42 -33.10 -41.40
CA GLU A 225 23.65 -34.49 -41.83
C GLU A 225 23.51 -34.53 -43.35
#